data_AF-A0A963I1C0-F1
#
_entry.id   AF-A0A963I1C0-F1
#
_cell.length_a   1.000
_cell.length_b   1.000
_cell.length_c   1.000
_cell.angle_alpha   90.00
_cell.angle_beta   90.00
_cell.angle_gamma   90.00
#
_symmetry.space_group_name_H-M   'P 1'
#
loop_
_entity.id
_entity.type
_entity.pdbx_description
1 polymer ?
#
loop_
_entity_poly.entity_id
_entity_poly.type
_entity_poly.pdbx_seq_one_letter_code
_entity_poly.pdbx_strand_id
1 'polypeptide(L)'
;MTTINGVDFRQVGRDALAAARAVVDDPDTWGSLKDIVANVTEGLTRDVKLIARRKDSGEFNEDDARVFIEDQKMIARIRIRSVAIVGLQLAEDIWNAVAEVFRAAIRKALDWSVL
;
A
#
# COMPACT_ATOMS: atom_id res chain seq x y z
N MET A 1 -7.79 16.90 4.45
CA MET A 1 -6.52 16.72 3.71
C MET A 1 -5.84 15.45 4.20
N THR A 2 -5.26 14.62 3.33
CA THR A 2 -4.50 13.40 3.70
C THR A 2 -3.00 13.70 3.61
N THR A 3 -2.59 14.88 4.10
CA THR A 3 -1.19 15.28 4.10
C THR A 3 -0.60 14.87 5.43
N ILE A 4 0.51 14.13 5.41
CA ILE A 4 1.25 13.71 6.61
C ILE A 4 2.67 14.22 6.42
N ASN A 5 3.11 15.13 7.30
CA ASN A 5 4.45 15.73 7.26
C ASN A 5 4.90 16.18 5.86
N GLY A 6 4.01 16.88 5.15
CA GLY A 6 4.28 17.42 3.80
C GLY A 6 4.12 16.43 2.64
N VAL A 7 3.76 15.17 2.90
CA VAL A 7 3.48 14.16 1.86
C VAL A 7 1.97 14.05 1.65
N ASP A 8 1.49 14.26 0.42
CA ASP A 8 0.08 14.06 0.06
C ASP A 8 -0.21 12.59 -0.27
N PHE A 9 -0.79 11.86 0.67
CA PHE A 9 -1.11 10.45 0.48
C PHE A 9 -2.30 10.22 -0.47
N ARG A 10 -3.05 11.26 -0.90
CA ARG A 10 -3.98 11.10 -2.04
C ARG A 10 -3.21 10.90 -3.33
N GLN A 11 -2.12 11.65 -3.53
CA GLN A 11 -1.27 11.50 -4.70
C GLN A 11 -0.52 10.16 -4.65
N VAL A 12 0.04 9.80 -3.50
CA VAL A 12 0.69 8.48 -3.28
C VAL A 12 -0.25 7.35 -3.66
N GLY A 13 -1.54 7.42 -3.26
CA GLY A 13 -2.51 6.40 -3.64
C GLY A 13 -2.76 6.34 -5.17
N ARG A 14 -2.83 7.48 -5.85
CA ARG A 14 -2.95 7.50 -7.31
C ARG A 14 -1.72 6.92 -8.00
N ASP A 15 -0.54 7.28 -7.52
CA ASP A 15 0.75 6.81 -8.06
C ASP A 15 0.91 5.30 -7.84
N ALA A 16 0.49 4.79 -6.68
CA ALA A 16 0.50 3.36 -6.38
C ALA A 16 -0.46 2.57 -7.28
N LEU A 17 -1.66 3.09 -7.53
CA LEU A 17 -2.61 2.45 -8.45
C LEU A 17 -2.07 2.45 -9.88
N ALA A 18 -1.41 3.53 -10.30
CA ALA A 18 -0.76 3.61 -11.61
C ALA A 18 0.44 2.64 -11.73
N ALA A 19 1.26 2.53 -10.68
CA ALA A 19 2.37 1.58 -10.63
C ALA A 19 1.87 0.13 -10.71
N ALA A 20 0.81 -0.21 -9.98
CA ALA A 20 0.15 -1.50 -10.09
C ALA A 20 -0.42 -1.78 -11.49
N ARG A 21 -1.03 -0.78 -12.15
CA ARG A 21 -1.52 -0.94 -13.52
C ARG A 21 -0.38 -1.28 -14.48
N ALA A 22 0.78 -0.68 -14.30
CA ALA A 22 1.93 -0.81 -15.20
C ALA A 22 2.52 -2.23 -15.22
N VAL A 23 2.28 -3.04 -14.18
CA VAL A 23 2.76 -4.43 -14.10
C VAL A 23 1.72 -5.47 -14.53
N VAL A 24 0.53 -5.03 -14.98
CA VAL A 24 -0.53 -5.92 -15.48
C VAL A 24 -0.64 -5.73 -16.99
N ASP A 25 -0.12 -6.64 -17.79
CA ASP A 25 -0.11 -6.49 -19.25
C ASP A 25 -1.53 -6.56 -19.85
N ASP A 26 -2.35 -7.47 -19.36
CA ASP A 26 -3.69 -7.75 -19.90
C ASP A 26 -4.76 -6.75 -19.37
N PRO A 27 -5.44 -5.99 -20.27
CA PRO A 27 -6.48 -5.06 -19.87
C PRO A 27 -7.69 -5.69 -19.15
N ASP A 28 -8.07 -6.93 -19.51
CA ASP A 28 -9.21 -7.62 -18.91
C ASP A 28 -8.89 -8.07 -17.48
N THR A 29 -7.67 -8.58 -17.27
CA THR A 29 -7.11 -8.88 -15.95
C THR A 29 -7.07 -7.62 -15.09
N TRP A 30 -6.62 -6.48 -15.64
CA TRP A 30 -6.67 -5.21 -14.92
C TRP A 30 -8.11 -4.79 -14.57
N GLY A 31 -9.06 -4.94 -15.50
CA GLY A 31 -10.48 -4.65 -15.25
C GLY A 31 -11.02 -5.40 -14.03
N SER A 32 -10.60 -6.66 -13.85
CA SER A 32 -10.98 -7.49 -12.71
C SER A 32 -10.26 -7.12 -11.40
N LEU A 33 -9.07 -6.53 -11.49
CA LEU A 33 -8.21 -6.23 -10.33
C LEU A 33 -8.35 -4.80 -9.80
N LYS A 34 -8.68 -3.86 -10.67
CA LYS A 34 -8.58 -2.41 -10.41
C LYS A 34 -9.20 -2.02 -9.08
N ASP A 35 -10.43 -2.47 -8.82
CA ASP A 35 -11.16 -2.09 -7.60
C ASP A 35 -10.55 -2.72 -6.35
N ILE A 36 -10.02 -3.94 -6.44
CA ILE A 36 -9.33 -4.59 -5.34
C ILE A 36 -8.03 -3.86 -5.01
N VAL A 37 -7.24 -3.52 -6.03
CA VAL A 37 -5.97 -2.79 -5.86
C VAL A 37 -6.23 -1.38 -5.33
N ALA A 38 -7.28 -0.71 -5.81
CA ALA A 38 -7.71 0.59 -5.28
C ALA A 38 -8.08 0.49 -3.80
N ASN A 39 -8.86 -0.53 -3.41
CA ASN A 39 -9.21 -0.76 -2.01
C ASN A 39 -7.99 -1.07 -1.11
N VAL A 40 -7.02 -1.83 -1.61
CA VAL A 40 -5.74 -2.08 -0.91
C VAL A 40 -4.98 -0.77 -0.70
N THR A 41 -4.87 0.04 -1.75
CA THR A 41 -4.18 1.33 -1.75
C THR A 41 -4.81 2.34 -0.79
N GLU A 42 -6.14 2.41 -0.78
CA GLU A 42 -6.88 3.22 0.18
C GLU A 42 -6.74 2.71 1.62
N GLY A 43 -6.71 1.39 1.80
CA GLY A 43 -6.40 0.73 3.06
C GLY A 43 -5.06 1.19 3.62
N LEU A 44 -3.99 1.03 2.83
CA LEU A 44 -2.65 1.47 3.19
C LEU A 44 -2.60 2.96 3.53
N THR A 45 -3.35 3.81 2.81
CA THR A 45 -3.43 5.23 3.14
C THR A 45 -4.05 5.48 4.52
N ARG A 46 -5.06 4.71 4.91
CA ARG A 46 -5.66 4.76 6.24
C ARG A 46 -4.71 4.21 7.30
N ASP A 47 -3.96 3.16 6.96
CA ASP A 47 -2.98 2.52 7.84
C ASP A 47 -1.81 3.46 8.15
N VAL A 48 -1.25 4.12 7.14
CA VAL A 48 -0.19 5.12 7.36
C VAL A 48 -0.69 6.30 8.18
N LYS A 49 -1.94 6.74 7.99
CA LYS A 49 -2.57 7.75 8.86
C LYS A 49 -2.68 7.28 10.30
N LEU A 50 -3.02 6.02 10.54
CA LEU A 50 -3.10 5.44 11.87
C LEU A 50 -1.72 5.40 12.52
N ILE A 51 -0.71 4.89 11.80
CA ILE A 51 0.68 4.85 12.25
C ILE A 51 1.17 6.25 12.60
N ALA A 52 0.92 7.25 11.75
CA ALA A 52 1.31 8.63 12.01
C ALA A 52 0.74 9.15 13.34
N ARG A 53 -0.56 8.94 13.58
CA ARG A 53 -1.21 9.36 14.83
C ARG A 53 -0.64 8.64 16.06
N ARG A 54 -0.37 7.34 15.93
CA ARG A 54 0.18 6.52 17.03
C ARG A 54 1.66 6.82 17.30
N LYS A 55 2.40 7.22 16.28
CA LYS A 55 3.75 7.78 16.43
C LYS A 55 3.69 9.05 17.28
N ASP A 56 2.80 9.98 16.92
CA ASP A 56 2.67 11.25 17.63
C ASP A 56 2.20 11.07 19.09
N SER A 57 1.39 10.04 19.38
CA SER A 57 0.99 9.70 20.75
C SER A 57 2.03 8.87 21.53
N GLY A 58 3.08 8.38 20.87
CA GLY A 58 4.08 7.48 21.46
C GLY A 58 3.59 6.04 21.67
N GLU A 59 2.40 5.69 21.18
CA GLU A 59 1.86 4.32 21.23
C GLU A 59 2.59 3.37 20.28
N PHE A 60 3.10 3.88 19.15
CA PHE A 60 3.88 3.12 18.19
C PHE A 60 5.33 3.60 18.17
N ASN A 61 6.26 2.65 18.26
CA ASN A 61 7.61 2.81 17.74
C ASN A 61 7.71 2.25 16.30
N GLU A 62 8.91 2.31 15.72
CA GLU A 62 9.13 1.83 14.35
C GLU A 62 8.90 0.31 14.20
N ASP A 63 9.25 -0.48 15.22
CA ASP A 63 9.07 -1.94 15.18
C ASP A 63 7.59 -2.32 15.26
N ASP A 64 6.80 -1.65 16.11
CA ASP A 64 5.35 -1.84 16.19
C ASP A 64 4.68 -1.53 14.83
N ALA A 65 5.11 -0.43 14.19
CA ALA A 65 4.63 -0.04 12.88
C ALA A 65 5.03 -1.05 11.79
N ARG A 66 6.25 -1.62 11.87
CA ARG A 66 6.71 -2.65 10.94
C ARG A 66 5.87 -3.92 11.04
N VAL A 67 5.60 -4.40 12.25
CA VAL A 67 4.74 -5.58 12.47
C VAL A 67 3.34 -5.32 11.91
N PHE A 68 2.77 -4.16 12.22
CA PHE A 68 1.45 -3.78 11.72
C PHE A 68 1.40 -3.74 10.18
N ILE A 69 2.42 -3.20 9.52
CA ILE A 69 2.48 -3.16 8.04
C ILE A 69 2.65 -4.56 7.44
N GLU A 70 3.42 -5.45 8.05
CA GLU A 70 3.56 -6.83 7.57
C GLU A 70 2.21 -7.59 7.62
N ASP A 71 1.37 -7.34 8.63
CA ASP A 71 0.00 -7.86 8.66
C ASP A 71 -0.84 -7.31 7.50
N GLN A 72 -0.76 -6.00 7.22
CA GLN A 72 -1.50 -5.39 6.11
C GLN A 72 -1.04 -5.91 4.75
N LYS A 73 0.27 -6.16 4.59
CA LYS A 73 0.84 -6.81 3.40
C LYS A 73 0.29 -8.20 3.19
N MET A 74 0.19 -9.02 4.24
CA MET A 74 -0.43 -10.34 4.15
C MET A 74 -1.89 -10.25 3.70
N ILE A 75 -2.67 -9.34 4.29
CA ILE A 75 -4.07 -9.11 3.91
C ILE A 75 -4.19 -8.65 2.45
N ALA A 76 -3.35 -7.71 2.01
CA ALA A 76 -3.32 -7.22 0.64
C ALA A 76 -3.04 -8.33 -0.37
N ARG A 77 -2.02 -9.17 -0.10
CA ARG A 77 -1.69 -10.33 -0.93
C ARG A 77 -2.86 -11.31 -1.05
N ILE A 78 -3.54 -11.61 0.05
CA ILE A 78 -4.71 -12.51 0.04
C ILE A 78 -5.84 -11.91 -0.81
N ARG A 79 -6.12 -10.63 -0.67
CA ARG A 79 -7.17 -9.93 -1.45
C ARG A 79 -6.86 -9.90 -2.95
N ILE A 80 -5.61 -9.64 -3.33
CA ILE A 80 -5.22 -9.63 -4.75
C ILE A 80 -5.34 -11.03 -5.34
N ARG A 81 -4.92 -12.07 -4.59
CA ARG A 81 -4.98 -13.47 -5.02
C ARG A 81 -6.39 -14.08 -5.01
N SER A 82 -7.38 -13.46 -4.38
CA SER A 82 -8.76 -13.98 -4.41
C SER A 82 -9.42 -13.83 -5.79
N VAL A 83 -8.78 -13.12 -6.73
CA VAL A 83 -9.24 -13.04 -8.12
C VAL A 83 -8.79 -14.28 -8.88
N ALA A 84 -9.74 -15.05 -9.41
CA ALA A 84 -9.53 -16.38 -10.01
C ALA A 84 -8.52 -16.45 -11.17
N ILE A 85 -8.10 -15.31 -11.73
CA ILE A 85 -7.20 -15.20 -12.88
C ILE A 85 -5.76 -14.85 -12.44
N VAL A 86 -5.57 -14.47 -11.17
CA VAL A 86 -4.29 -13.93 -10.70
C VAL A 86 -3.42 -15.02 -10.08
N GLY A 87 -2.34 -15.35 -10.77
CA GLY A 87 -1.29 -16.22 -10.25
C GLY A 87 -0.49 -15.57 -9.11
N LEU A 88 0.22 -16.40 -8.35
CA LEU A 88 1.07 -15.97 -7.23
C LEU A 88 2.03 -14.83 -7.62
N GLN A 89 2.71 -14.98 -8.75
CA GLN A 89 3.73 -14.04 -9.22
C GLN A 89 3.13 -12.67 -9.52
N LEU A 90 2.05 -12.62 -10.31
CA LEU A 90 1.39 -11.36 -10.64
C LEU A 90 0.87 -10.63 -9.38
N ALA A 91 0.34 -11.37 -8.41
CA ALA A 91 -0.08 -10.78 -7.14
C ALA A 91 1.09 -10.14 -6.38
N GLU A 92 2.26 -10.77 -6.38
CA GLU A 92 3.47 -10.20 -5.78
C GLU A 92 3.97 -8.99 -6.54
N ASP A 93 3.97 -9.02 -7.88
CA ASP A 93 4.42 -7.90 -8.70
C ASP A 93 3.52 -6.67 -8.48
N ILE A 94 2.20 -6.86 -8.44
CA ILE A 94 1.23 -5.81 -8.10
C ILE A 94 1.50 -5.26 -6.71
N TRP A 95 1.64 -6.13 -5.71
CA TRP A 95 1.90 -5.71 -4.33
C TRP A 95 3.20 -4.92 -4.24
N ASN A 96 4.29 -5.41 -4.85
CA ASN A 96 5.59 -4.77 -4.80
C ASN A 96 5.58 -3.40 -5.48
N ALA A 97 4.85 -3.25 -6.59
CA ALA A 97 4.66 -1.96 -7.27
C ALA A 97 3.94 -0.94 -6.36
N VAL A 98 2.88 -1.36 -5.65
CA VAL A 98 2.20 -0.52 -4.65
C VAL A 98 3.13 -0.19 -3.48
N ALA A 99 3.79 -1.22 -2.93
CA ALA A 99 4.66 -1.14 -1.77
C ALA A 99 5.81 -0.16 -1.99
N GLU A 100 6.44 -0.17 -3.16
CA GLU A 100 7.57 0.72 -3.46
C GLU A 100 7.18 2.20 -3.37
N VAL A 101 6.01 2.56 -3.90
CA VAL A 101 5.49 3.94 -3.84
C VAL A 101 5.20 4.34 -2.40
N PHE A 102 4.58 3.45 -1.61
CA PHE A 102 4.30 3.72 -0.20
C PHE A 102 5.56 3.75 0.66
N ARG A 103 6.55 2.90 0.40
CA ARG A 103 7.85 2.87 1.11
C ARG A 103 8.54 4.22 1.02
N ALA A 104 8.66 4.78 -0.18
CA ALA A 104 9.24 6.10 -0.39
C ALA A 104 8.46 7.20 0.34
N ALA A 105 7.12 7.15 0.28
CA ALA A 105 6.25 8.11 0.94
C ALA A 105 6.32 8.04 2.47
N ILE A 106 6.30 6.83 3.04
CA ILE A 106 6.38 6.58 4.48
C ILE A 106 7.73 7.02 5.02
N ARG A 107 8.83 6.68 4.34
CA ARG A 107 10.16 7.12 4.75
C ARG A 107 10.25 8.65 4.80
N LYS A 108 9.68 9.33 3.81
CA LYS A 108 9.66 10.81 3.78
C LYS A 108 8.72 11.40 4.85
N ALA A 109 7.57 10.79 5.09
CA ALA A 109 6.55 11.33 5.99
C ALA A 109 6.85 11.02 7.47
N LEU A 110 7.35 9.82 7.76
CA LEU A 110 7.49 9.31 9.11
C LEU A 110 8.94 9.09 9.53
N ASP A 111 9.91 9.27 8.63
CA ASP A 111 11.33 8.98 8.89
C ASP A 111 11.58 7.54 9.37
N TRP A 112 10.72 6.61 8.94
CA TRP A 112 10.74 5.20 9.32
C TRP A 112 10.83 4.29 8.10
N SER A 113 11.47 3.13 8.25
CA SER A 113 11.62 2.11 7.21
C SER A 113 10.84 0.85 7.58
N VAL A 114 9.52 0.90 7.35
CA VAL A 114 8.55 -0.11 7.82
C VAL A 114 7.92 -0.94 6.71
N LEU A 115 8.25 -0.67 5.45
CA LEU A 115 7.64 -1.29 4.27
C LEU A 115 8.72 -1.66 3.26
#